data_AF-A0A2N6K9P1-F1
#
_entry.id   AF-A0A2N6K9P1-F1
#
_cell.length_a   1.000
_cell.length_b   1.000
_cell.length_c   1.000
_cell.angle_alpha   90.00
_cell.angle_beta   90.00
_cell.angle_gamma   90.00
#
_symmetry.space_group_name_H-M   'P 1'
#
loop_
_entity.id
_entity.type
_entity.pdbx_description
1 polymer ?
#
loop_
_entity_poly.entity_id
_entity_poly.type
_entity_poly.pdbx_seq_one_letter_code
_entity_poly.pdbx_strand_id
1 'polypeptide(L)'
;MELNRLEEMILASFHIPLTRRTLVDEEKLLDQLDFIRMCLPTAFAEVADMLQQKEEILLQAEEYGQQIVEAAQAKRAQILDDNDILRQAEREAAELRRQVQQQCEAMLQDTLEEIDRKRRQCQQELEEMRQAAIAEAEAIEQGADEYADSVLESIEEQLHDMLQIVHNGRQQLQPNLPPPRNSQFPKNG
;
A
#
# COMPACT_ATOMS: atom_id res chain seq x y z
N MET A 1 -65.73 -24.98 49.95
CA MET A 1 -66.40 -24.63 51.22
C MET A 1 -67.85 -25.12 51.25
N GLU A 2 -68.62 -25.00 50.17
CA GLU A 2 -70.04 -25.42 50.14
C GLU A 2 -70.29 -26.93 50.29
N LEU A 3 -69.38 -27.76 49.77
CA LEU A 3 -69.43 -29.21 50.01
C LEU A 3 -69.17 -29.54 51.49
N ASN A 4 -68.29 -28.77 52.15
CA ASN A 4 -68.02 -28.91 53.58
C ASN A 4 -69.23 -28.49 54.41
N ARG A 5 -70.01 -27.51 53.95
CA ARG A 5 -71.27 -27.11 54.59
C ARG A 5 -72.35 -28.19 54.47
N LEU A 6 -72.43 -28.85 53.31
CA LEU A 6 -73.29 -30.03 53.12
C LEU A 6 -72.85 -31.18 54.04
N GLU A 7 -71.55 -31.43 54.13
CA GLU A 7 -70.95 -32.41 55.04
C GLU A 7 -71.24 -32.09 56.51
N GLU A 8 -71.05 -30.85 56.94
CA GLU A 8 -71.37 -30.38 58.30
C GLU A 8 -72.85 -30.54 58.63
N MET A 9 -73.77 -30.25 57.68
CA MET A 9 -75.21 -30.47 57.86
C MET A 9 -75.55 -31.97 58.05
N ILE A 10 -74.84 -32.87 57.36
CA ILE A 10 -74.98 -34.32 57.49
C ILE A 10 -74.34 -34.84 58.78
N LEU A 11 -73.25 -34.22 59.26
CA LEU A 11 -72.57 -34.62 60.49
C LEU A 11 -73.30 -34.12 61.75
N ALA A 12 -73.87 -32.91 61.69
CA ALA A 12 -74.57 -32.27 62.81
C ALA A 12 -76.05 -32.69 62.96
N SER A 13 -76.57 -33.48 62.03
CA SER A 13 -77.96 -33.96 62.04
C SER A 13 -78.16 -35.14 63.01
N PHE A 14 -79.43 -35.39 63.38
CA PHE A 14 -79.75 -36.40 64.38
C PHE A 14 -79.50 -37.81 63.84
N HIS A 15 -78.50 -38.48 64.39
CA HIS A 15 -78.16 -39.88 64.07
C HIS A 15 -79.09 -40.84 64.79
N ILE A 16 -79.72 -41.77 64.07
CA ILE A 16 -80.64 -42.76 64.67
C ILE A 16 -79.81 -43.94 65.22
N PRO A 17 -79.79 -44.19 66.56
CA PRO A 17 -78.99 -45.26 67.17
C PRO A 17 -79.32 -46.64 66.59
N LEU A 18 -78.30 -47.52 66.51
CA LEU A 18 -78.36 -48.85 65.88
C LEU A 18 -78.67 -48.89 64.36
N THR A 19 -78.84 -47.73 63.69
CA THR A 19 -79.04 -47.67 62.23
C THR A 19 -77.99 -46.78 61.56
N ARG A 20 -77.69 -47.01 60.28
CA ARG A 20 -76.83 -46.13 59.47
C ARG A 20 -77.61 -44.97 58.84
N ARG A 21 -78.65 -44.47 59.52
CA ARG A 21 -79.55 -43.43 58.99
C ARG A 21 -79.46 -42.16 59.82
N THR A 22 -79.48 -41.03 59.14
CA THR A 22 -79.41 -39.69 59.73
C THR A 22 -80.62 -38.90 59.27
N LEU A 23 -81.28 -38.20 60.20
CA LEU A 23 -82.44 -37.35 59.91
C LEU A 23 -81.95 -35.95 59.58
N VAL A 24 -82.09 -35.56 58.32
CA VAL A 24 -81.67 -34.26 57.81
C VAL A 24 -82.91 -33.45 57.42
N ASP A 25 -82.83 -32.13 57.62
CA ASP A 25 -83.81 -31.16 57.15
C ASP A 25 -83.80 -31.13 55.61
N GLU A 26 -84.85 -31.67 55.00
CA GLU A 26 -84.97 -31.84 53.54
C GLU A 26 -84.89 -30.50 52.80
N GLU A 27 -85.56 -29.46 53.33
CA GLU A 27 -85.62 -28.13 52.70
C GLU A 27 -84.23 -27.51 52.66
N LYS A 28 -83.52 -27.50 53.80
CA LYS A 28 -82.16 -26.95 53.86
C LYS A 28 -81.16 -27.75 53.04
N LEU A 29 -81.30 -29.08 52.97
CA LEU A 29 -80.41 -29.95 52.20
C LEU A 29 -80.60 -29.73 50.69
N LEU A 30 -81.86 -29.61 50.24
CA LEU A 30 -82.19 -29.31 48.85
C LEU A 30 -81.71 -27.91 48.45
N ASP A 31 -81.89 -26.90 49.31
CA ASP A 31 -81.38 -25.55 49.06
C ASP A 31 -79.85 -25.54 48.87
N GLN A 32 -79.11 -26.25 49.74
CA GLN A 32 -77.65 -26.35 49.62
C GLN A 32 -77.24 -27.14 48.36
N LEU A 33 -77.99 -28.18 47.99
CA LEU A 33 -77.73 -28.95 46.77
C LEU A 33 -78.01 -28.12 45.51
N ASP A 34 -79.07 -27.32 45.50
CA ASP A 34 -79.42 -26.44 44.39
C ASP A 34 -78.43 -25.29 44.26
N PHE A 35 -77.92 -24.76 45.38
CA PHE A 35 -76.81 -23.81 45.37
C PHE A 35 -75.55 -24.42 44.73
N ILE A 36 -75.16 -25.63 45.13
CA ILE A 36 -74.04 -26.35 44.52
C ILE A 36 -74.30 -26.58 43.03
N ARG A 37 -75.51 -26.98 42.63
CA ARG A 37 -75.87 -27.16 41.21
C ARG A 37 -75.82 -25.87 40.40
N MET A 38 -76.10 -24.72 40.99
CA MET A 38 -75.98 -23.43 40.30
C MET A 38 -74.54 -22.95 40.18
N CYS A 39 -73.71 -23.14 41.22
CA CYS A 39 -72.35 -22.61 41.28
C CYS A 39 -71.28 -23.54 40.68
N LEU A 40 -71.51 -24.86 40.67
CA LEU A 40 -70.54 -25.82 40.14
C LEU A 40 -70.31 -25.68 38.62
N PRO A 41 -71.34 -25.50 37.77
CA PRO A 41 -71.16 -25.30 36.33
C PRO A 41 -70.33 -24.05 36.00
N THR A 42 -70.57 -22.95 36.70
CA THR A 42 -69.82 -21.70 36.49
C THR A 42 -68.36 -21.83 36.88
N ALA A 43 -68.07 -22.52 38.00
CA ALA A 43 -66.69 -22.79 38.42
C ALA A 43 -65.93 -23.67 37.40
N PHE A 44 -66.59 -24.66 36.78
CA PHE A 44 -65.98 -25.46 35.72
C PHE A 44 -65.79 -24.67 34.42
N ALA A 45 -66.72 -23.77 34.07
CA ALA A 45 -66.58 -22.88 32.93
C ALA A 45 -65.36 -21.96 33.10
N GLU A 46 -65.18 -21.36 34.28
CA GLU A 46 -64.02 -20.53 34.59
C GLU A 46 -62.69 -21.30 34.47
N VAL A 47 -62.64 -22.55 34.95
CA VAL A 47 -61.45 -23.41 34.80
C VAL A 47 -61.18 -23.76 33.33
N ALA A 48 -62.22 -24.02 32.54
CA ALA A 48 -62.09 -24.29 31.11
C ALA A 48 -61.53 -23.08 30.35
N ASP A 49 -62.03 -21.87 30.66
CA ASP A 49 -61.54 -20.62 30.09
C ASP A 49 -60.06 -20.38 30.46
N MET A 50 -59.69 -20.62 31.73
CA MET A 50 -58.29 -20.52 32.17
C MET A 50 -57.37 -21.52 31.44
N LEU A 51 -57.83 -22.75 31.20
CA LEU A 51 -57.06 -23.74 30.46
C LEU A 51 -56.87 -23.32 29.00
N GLN A 52 -57.91 -22.80 28.36
CA GLN A 52 -57.82 -22.28 27.00
C GLN A 52 -56.85 -21.10 26.91
N GLN A 53 -56.93 -20.15 27.84
CA GLN A 53 -55.99 -19.02 27.92
C GLN A 53 -54.55 -19.50 28.13
N LYS A 54 -54.34 -20.50 28.97
CA LYS A 54 -53.01 -21.08 29.18
C LYS A 54 -52.47 -21.74 27.91
N GLU A 55 -53.28 -22.50 27.19
CA GLU A 55 -52.89 -23.11 25.92
C GLU A 55 -52.51 -22.04 24.88
N GLU A 56 -53.28 -20.97 24.79
CA GLU A 56 -52.97 -19.83 23.93
C GLU A 56 -51.63 -19.17 24.29
N ILE A 57 -51.38 -18.91 25.58
CA ILE A 57 -50.12 -18.34 26.07
C ILE A 57 -48.94 -19.27 25.76
N LEU A 58 -49.11 -20.59 25.92
CA LEU A 58 -48.05 -21.56 25.63
C LEU A 58 -47.73 -21.57 24.13
N LEU A 59 -48.73 -21.55 23.27
CA LEU A 59 -48.54 -21.50 21.82
C LEU A 59 -47.83 -20.22 21.40
N GLN A 60 -48.26 -19.07 21.92
CA GLN A 60 -47.61 -17.78 21.67
C GLN A 60 -46.15 -17.76 22.16
N ALA A 61 -45.89 -18.34 23.33
CA ALA A 61 -44.53 -18.42 23.89
C ALA A 61 -43.63 -19.34 23.05
N GLU A 62 -44.16 -20.45 22.55
CA GLU A 62 -43.44 -21.37 21.66
C GLU A 62 -43.12 -20.69 20.32
N GLU A 63 -44.10 -20.02 19.71
CA GLU A 63 -43.91 -19.27 18.47
C GLU A 63 -42.87 -18.15 18.65
N TYR A 64 -42.97 -17.38 19.73
CA TYR A 64 -42.01 -16.33 20.03
C TYR A 64 -40.60 -16.89 20.28
N GLY A 65 -40.49 -18.01 21.00
CA GLY A 65 -39.23 -18.70 21.21
C GLY A 65 -38.60 -19.16 19.89
N GLN A 66 -39.42 -19.72 18.99
CA GLN A 66 -38.99 -20.15 17.66
C GLN A 66 -38.50 -18.95 16.82
N GLN A 67 -39.24 -17.83 16.83
CA GLN A 67 -38.84 -16.60 16.14
C GLN A 67 -37.51 -16.04 16.64
N ILE A 68 -37.27 -16.06 17.96
CA ILE A 68 -35.98 -15.63 18.53
C ILE A 68 -34.84 -16.51 18.02
N VAL A 69 -35.02 -17.83 18.04
CA VAL A 69 -33.99 -18.77 17.60
C VAL A 69 -33.66 -18.57 16.11
N GLU A 70 -34.69 -18.42 15.27
CA GLU A 70 -34.52 -18.16 13.84
C GLU A 70 -33.82 -16.83 13.58
N ALA A 71 -34.23 -15.76 14.26
CA ALA A 71 -33.59 -14.45 14.15
C ALA A 71 -32.12 -14.50 14.58
N ALA A 72 -31.80 -15.21 15.67
CA ALA A 72 -30.44 -15.40 16.15
C ALA A 72 -29.58 -16.20 15.15
N GLN A 73 -30.13 -17.26 14.57
CA GLN A 73 -29.45 -18.07 13.55
C GLN A 73 -29.20 -17.27 12.27
N ALA A 74 -30.20 -16.52 11.79
CA ALA A 74 -30.06 -15.63 10.63
C ALA A 74 -28.98 -14.56 10.88
N LYS A 75 -28.97 -13.94 12.07
CA LYS A 75 -27.97 -12.94 12.42
C LYS A 75 -26.56 -13.55 12.50
N ARG A 76 -26.42 -14.75 13.05
CA ARG A 76 -25.15 -15.47 13.08
C ARG A 76 -24.63 -15.75 11.67
N ALA A 77 -25.49 -16.23 10.77
CA ALA A 77 -25.12 -16.48 9.39
C ALA A 77 -24.61 -15.21 8.70
N GLN A 78 -25.30 -14.08 8.89
CA GLN A 78 -24.87 -12.79 8.38
C GLN A 78 -23.50 -12.36 8.92
N ILE A 79 -23.27 -12.47 10.23
CA ILE A 79 -21.98 -12.08 10.84
C ILE A 79 -20.82 -12.94 10.32
N LEU A 80 -21.05 -14.24 10.08
CA LEU A 80 -20.04 -15.12 9.52
C LEU A 80 -19.71 -14.73 8.08
N ASP A 81 -20.72 -14.43 7.26
CA ASP A 81 -20.53 -13.95 5.89
C ASP A 81 -19.75 -12.62 5.86
N ASP A 82 -20.15 -11.65 6.68
CA ASP A 82 -19.44 -10.38 6.85
C ASP A 82 -17.97 -10.62 7.28
N ASN A 83 -17.73 -11.59 8.18
CA ASN A 83 -16.39 -11.92 8.65
C ASN A 83 -15.53 -12.58 7.56
N ASP A 84 -16.12 -13.44 6.74
CA ASP A 84 -15.43 -14.12 5.64
C ASP A 84 -15.06 -13.12 4.55
N ILE A 85 -15.96 -12.18 4.21
CA ILE A 85 -15.67 -11.07 3.30
C ILE A 85 -14.51 -10.22 3.85
N LEU A 86 -14.55 -9.87 5.14
CA LEU A 86 -13.51 -9.05 5.77
C LEU A 86 -12.15 -9.76 5.77
N ARG A 87 -12.12 -11.05 6.11
CA ARG A 87 -10.90 -11.87 6.06
C ARG A 87 -10.36 -12.01 4.64
N GLN A 88 -11.23 -12.17 3.65
CA GLN A 88 -10.83 -12.26 2.25
C GLN A 88 -10.21 -10.94 1.78
N ALA A 89 -10.86 -9.81 2.09
CA ALA A 89 -10.34 -8.49 1.79
C ALA A 89 -9.00 -8.21 2.48
N GLU A 90 -8.82 -8.65 3.73
CA GLU A 90 -7.54 -8.55 4.45
C GLU A 90 -6.42 -9.36 3.77
N ARG A 91 -6.73 -10.59 3.32
CA ARG A 91 -5.76 -11.43 2.58
C ARG A 91 -5.36 -10.78 1.26
N GLU A 92 -6.33 -10.34 0.47
CA GLU A 92 -6.07 -9.67 -0.81
C GLU A 92 -5.27 -8.38 -0.61
N ALA A 93 -5.59 -7.58 0.41
CA ALA A 93 -4.84 -6.38 0.74
C ALA A 93 -3.39 -6.70 1.18
N ALA A 94 -3.19 -7.77 1.94
CA ALA A 94 -1.85 -8.21 2.35
C ALA A 94 -1.02 -8.71 1.15
N GLU A 95 -1.64 -9.47 0.24
CA GLU A 95 -1.02 -9.92 -1.00
C GLU A 95 -0.65 -8.75 -1.91
N LEU A 96 -1.57 -7.80 -2.11
CA LEU A 96 -1.32 -6.60 -2.89
C LEU A 96 -0.16 -5.78 -2.31
N ARG A 97 -0.15 -5.56 -0.98
CA ARG A 97 0.95 -4.85 -0.31
C ARG A 97 2.29 -5.56 -0.53
N ARG A 98 2.32 -6.89 -0.42
CA ARG A 98 3.52 -7.69 -0.66
C ARG A 98 3.98 -7.57 -2.11
N GLN A 99 3.07 -7.66 -3.07
CA GLN A 99 3.39 -7.52 -4.50
C GLN A 99 3.95 -6.13 -4.81
N VAL A 100 3.29 -5.06 -4.31
CA VAL A 100 3.76 -3.69 -4.49
C VAL A 100 5.14 -3.50 -3.87
N GLN A 101 5.39 -4.02 -2.66
CA GLN A 101 6.70 -3.94 -2.05
C GLN A 101 7.78 -4.62 -2.89
N GLN A 102 7.52 -5.85 -3.37
CA GLN A 102 8.45 -6.57 -4.24
C GLN A 102 8.70 -5.84 -5.55
N GLN A 103 7.66 -5.26 -6.16
CA GLN A 103 7.79 -4.47 -7.38
C GLN A 103 8.60 -3.20 -7.15
N CYS A 104 8.38 -2.48 -6.04
CA CYS A 104 9.16 -1.31 -5.69
C CYS A 104 10.64 -1.65 -5.46
N GLU A 105 10.92 -2.75 -4.76
CA GLU A 105 12.30 -3.23 -4.54
C GLU A 105 12.98 -3.60 -5.87
N ALA A 106 12.29 -4.33 -6.75
CA ALA A 106 12.80 -4.67 -8.08
C ALA A 106 13.05 -3.43 -8.94
N MET A 107 12.10 -2.49 -8.99
CA MET A 107 12.26 -1.25 -9.76
C MET A 107 13.39 -0.38 -9.23
N LEU A 108 13.59 -0.33 -7.91
CA LEU A 108 14.73 0.37 -7.31
C LEU A 108 16.05 -0.28 -7.73
N GLN A 109 16.13 -1.61 -7.69
CA GLN A 109 17.31 -2.35 -8.11
C GLN A 109 17.63 -2.08 -9.59
N ASP A 110 16.64 -2.21 -10.47
CA ASP A 110 16.80 -1.94 -11.90
C ASP A 110 17.28 -0.49 -12.14
N THR A 111 16.68 0.48 -11.46
CA THR A 111 17.06 1.90 -11.57
C THR A 111 18.50 2.13 -11.12
N LEU A 112 18.94 1.49 -10.03
CA LEU A 112 20.33 1.59 -9.56
C LEU A 112 21.31 0.98 -10.57
N GLU A 113 20.97 -0.16 -11.15
CA GLU A 113 21.77 -0.80 -12.20
C GLU A 113 21.88 0.06 -13.46
N GLU A 114 20.78 0.74 -13.85
CA GLU A 114 20.78 1.70 -14.96
C GLU A 114 21.64 2.94 -14.67
N ILE A 115 21.54 3.50 -13.46
CA ILE A 115 22.35 4.65 -13.03
C ILE A 115 23.83 4.28 -13.10
N ASP A 116 24.22 3.12 -12.58
CA ASP A 116 25.61 2.65 -12.61
C ASP A 116 26.09 2.40 -14.04
N ARG A 117 25.24 1.85 -14.91
CA ARG A 117 25.56 1.68 -16.33
C ARG A 117 25.82 3.01 -17.01
N LYS A 118 24.92 3.98 -16.85
CA LYS A 118 25.05 5.33 -17.42
C LYS A 118 26.28 6.06 -16.87
N ARG A 119 26.57 5.90 -15.58
CA ARG A 119 27.74 6.48 -14.94
C ARG A 119 29.03 5.93 -15.56
N ARG A 120 29.13 4.61 -15.72
CA ARG A 120 30.31 3.98 -16.35
C ARG A 120 30.49 4.42 -17.78
N GLN A 121 29.41 4.47 -18.56
CA GLN A 121 29.45 4.94 -19.94
C GLN A 121 29.94 6.39 -20.03
N CYS A 122 29.34 7.29 -19.25
CA CYS A 122 29.76 8.70 -19.23
C CYS A 122 31.22 8.86 -18.80
N GLN A 123 31.70 8.07 -17.83
CA GLN A 123 33.10 8.07 -17.43
C GLN A 123 34.04 7.64 -18.56
N GLN A 124 33.66 6.62 -19.35
CA GLN A 124 34.42 6.17 -20.51
C GLN A 124 34.46 7.24 -21.59
N GLU A 125 33.30 7.78 -21.97
CA GLU A 125 33.17 8.84 -22.97
C GLU A 125 33.98 10.10 -22.59
N LEU A 126 33.96 10.48 -21.31
CA LEU A 126 34.76 11.61 -20.80
C LEU A 126 36.26 11.34 -20.89
N GLU A 127 36.71 10.12 -20.58
CA GLU A 127 38.13 9.78 -20.67
C GLU A 127 38.59 9.72 -22.14
N GLU A 128 37.78 9.16 -23.03
CA GLU A 128 38.04 9.16 -24.48
C GLU A 128 38.11 10.58 -25.03
N MET A 129 37.15 11.44 -24.68
CA MET A 129 37.14 12.85 -25.08
C MET A 129 38.38 13.59 -24.54
N ARG A 130 38.77 13.33 -23.29
CA ARG A 130 39.96 13.93 -22.68
C ARG A 130 41.22 13.51 -23.42
N GLN A 131 41.36 12.22 -23.75
CA GLN A 131 42.51 11.70 -24.49
C GLN A 131 42.57 12.27 -25.91
N ALA A 132 41.44 12.33 -26.61
CA ALA A 132 41.35 12.93 -27.94
C ALA A 132 41.74 14.41 -27.91
N ALA A 133 41.25 15.18 -26.94
CA ALA A 133 41.59 16.60 -26.80
C ALA A 133 43.07 16.83 -26.51
N ILE A 134 43.71 15.97 -25.70
CA ILE A 134 45.15 16.03 -25.44
C ILE A 134 45.94 15.73 -26.72
N ALA A 135 45.60 14.65 -27.43
CA ALA A 135 46.28 14.29 -28.66
C ALA A 135 46.13 15.36 -29.75
N GLU A 136 44.95 15.99 -29.86
CA GLU A 136 44.71 17.11 -30.77
C GLU A 136 45.55 18.34 -30.38
N ALA A 137 45.62 18.68 -29.10
CA ALA A 137 46.45 19.79 -28.63
C ALA A 137 47.93 19.55 -28.92
N GLU A 138 48.45 18.34 -28.66
CA GLU A 138 49.83 17.96 -28.96
C GLU A 138 50.13 18.04 -30.47
N ALA A 139 49.20 17.58 -31.31
CA ALA A 139 49.34 17.67 -32.77
C ALA A 139 49.33 19.13 -33.28
N ILE A 140 48.50 19.99 -32.69
CA ILE A 140 48.47 21.42 -33.02
C ILE A 140 49.79 22.10 -32.60
N GLU A 141 50.31 21.79 -31.41
CA GLU A 141 51.58 22.32 -30.92
C GLU A 141 52.74 21.94 -31.84
N GLN A 142 52.85 20.65 -32.18
CA GLN A 142 53.87 20.15 -33.11
C GLN A 142 53.75 20.80 -34.50
N GLY A 143 52.54 20.89 -35.05
CA GLY A 143 52.33 21.53 -36.35
C GLY A 143 52.66 23.02 -36.35
N ALA A 144 52.45 23.72 -35.23
CA ALA A 144 52.82 25.12 -35.08
C ALA A 144 54.35 25.31 -35.01
N ASP A 145 55.05 24.43 -34.27
CA ASP A 145 56.52 24.42 -34.18
C ASP A 145 57.16 24.12 -35.55
N GLU A 146 56.70 23.08 -36.26
CA GLU A 146 57.16 22.75 -37.61
C GLU A 146 56.93 23.90 -38.59
N TYR A 147 55.76 24.55 -38.51
CA TYR A 147 55.47 25.71 -39.34
C TYR A 147 56.40 26.88 -39.01
N ALA A 148 56.62 27.18 -37.73
CA ALA A 148 57.53 28.24 -37.29
C ALA A 148 58.96 28.00 -37.79
N ASP A 149 59.47 26.77 -37.67
CA ASP A 149 60.79 26.39 -38.18
C ASP A 149 60.89 26.58 -39.69
N SER A 150 59.89 26.11 -40.46
CA SER A 150 59.90 26.27 -41.92
C SER A 150 59.88 27.74 -42.37
N VAL A 151 59.12 28.59 -41.65
CA VAL A 151 59.08 30.03 -41.91
C VAL A 151 60.43 30.66 -41.59
N LEU A 152 61.04 30.33 -40.45
CA LEU A 152 62.35 30.83 -40.05
C LEU A 152 63.45 30.41 -41.02
N GLU A 153 63.44 29.15 -41.48
CA GLU A 153 64.36 28.63 -42.49
C GLU A 153 64.22 29.40 -43.81
N SER A 154 62.99 29.65 -44.26
CA SER A 154 62.76 30.45 -45.48
C SER A 154 63.27 31.89 -45.36
N ILE A 155 63.14 32.50 -44.17
CA ILE A 155 63.64 33.84 -43.90
C ILE A 155 65.18 33.85 -43.87
N GLU A 156 65.80 32.83 -43.29
CA GLU A 156 67.26 32.66 -43.27
C GLU A 156 67.82 32.56 -44.69
N GLU A 157 67.21 31.74 -45.54
CA GLU A 157 67.61 31.58 -46.95
C GLU A 157 67.48 32.91 -47.72
N GLN A 158 66.35 33.61 -47.58
CA GLN A 158 66.15 34.92 -48.23
C GLN A 158 67.17 35.98 -47.77
N LEU A 159 67.51 36.01 -46.48
CA LEU A 159 68.53 36.91 -45.96
C LEU A 159 69.92 36.54 -46.47
N HIS A 160 70.24 35.25 -46.58
CA HIS A 160 71.49 34.75 -47.13
C HIS A 160 71.68 35.22 -48.58
N ASP A 161 70.67 35.03 -49.42
CA ASP A 161 70.67 35.48 -50.82
C ASP A 161 70.88 36.99 -50.92
N MET A 162 70.18 37.76 -50.09
CA MET A 162 70.31 39.22 -50.10
C MET A 162 71.71 39.67 -49.66
N LEU A 163 72.31 39.01 -48.67
CA LEU A 163 73.70 39.25 -48.26
C LEU A 163 74.69 38.89 -49.36
N GLN A 164 74.47 37.81 -50.10
CA GLN A 164 75.31 37.40 -51.23
C GLN A 164 75.25 38.44 -52.37
N ILE A 165 74.07 38.98 -52.66
CA ILE A 165 73.90 40.08 -53.63
C ILE A 165 74.69 41.32 -53.17
N VAL A 166 74.56 41.72 -51.90
CA VAL A 166 75.31 42.86 -51.34
C VAL A 166 76.82 42.61 -51.38
N HIS A 167 77.28 41.40 -51.06
CA HIS A 167 78.68 41.03 -51.12
C HIS A 167 79.24 41.16 -52.55
N ASN A 168 78.53 40.60 -53.53
CA ASN A 168 78.89 40.70 -54.94
C ASN A 168 78.88 42.15 -55.44
N GLY A 169 77.86 42.94 -55.09
CA GLY A 169 77.79 44.36 -55.43
C GLY A 169 78.94 45.18 -54.84
N ARG A 170 79.34 44.90 -53.58
CA ARG A 170 80.52 45.51 -52.95
C ARG A 170 81.83 45.11 -53.62
N GLN A 171 81.99 43.84 -53.99
CA GLN A 171 83.19 43.37 -54.70
C GLN A 171 83.32 44.04 -56.08
N GLN A 172 82.22 44.24 -56.80
CA GLN A 172 82.21 44.95 -58.09
C GLN A 172 82.54 46.45 -57.96
N LEU A 173 82.33 47.05 -56.80
CA LEU A 173 82.77 48.43 -56.49
C LEU A 173 84.24 48.49 -56.01
N GLN A 174 84.91 47.34 -55.82
CA GLN A 174 86.30 47.21 -55.37
C GLN A 174 87.40 47.05 -56.45
N PRO A 175 87.20 47.23 -57.77
CA PRO A 175 88.30 47.44 -58.70
C PRO A 175 88.38 48.91 -59.12
N ASN A 176 88.99 49.75 -58.28
CA ASN A 176 89.65 51.02 -58.68
C ASN A 176 90.42 51.63 -57.50
N LEU A 177 91.22 50.82 -56.79
CA LEU A 177 92.29 51.39 -55.97
C LEU A 177 93.60 51.30 -56.78
N PRO A 178 94.16 52.42 -57.30
CA PRO A 178 95.44 52.39 -57.96
C PRO A 178 96.53 51.95 -56.95
N PRO A 179 97.57 51.21 -57.38
CA PRO A 179 98.63 50.77 -56.48
C PRO A 179 99.36 51.98 -55.86
N PRO A 180 99.89 51.86 -54.63
CA PRO A 180 100.57 52.97 -53.99
C PRO A 180 101.81 53.37 -54.82
N ARG A 181 101.87 54.66 -55.18
CA ARG A 181 103.04 55.29 -55.82
C ARG A 181 104.24 55.14 -54.89
N ASN A 182 105.19 54.27 -55.28
CA ASN A 182 106.50 54.29 -54.67
C ASN A 182 107.36 55.35 -55.39
N SER A 183 107.64 56.43 -54.68
CA SER A 183 108.49 57.53 -55.13
C SER A 183 109.94 57.18 -54.83
N GLN A 184 110.72 56.84 -55.85
CA GLN A 184 112.17 57.01 -55.82
C GLN A 184 112.62 57.77 -57.07
N PHE A 185 113.05 58.99 -56.85
CA PHE A 185 113.88 59.81 -57.73
C PHE A 185 115.09 60.28 -56.88
N PRO A 186 116.23 60.71 -57.46
CA PRO A 186 117.09 59.95 -58.36
C PRO A 186 118.62 60.23 -58.11
N LYS A 187 119.46 59.73 -59.04
CA LYS A 187 120.81 60.22 -59.44
C LYS A 187 121.99 59.88 -58.49
N ASN A 188 123.21 59.61 -58.92
CA ASN A 188 123.94 59.64 -60.21
C ASN A 188 125.29 58.91 -59.95
N GLY A 189 125.93 58.37 -60.98
CA GLY A 189 127.36 57.98 -60.95
C GLY A 189 127.62 56.58 -61.46
#